data_AF-A0A7X6BB00-F1
#
_entry.id   AF-A0A7X6BB00-F1
#
_cell.length_a   1.000
_cell.length_b   1.000
_cell.length_c   1.000
_cell.angle_alpha   90.00
_cell.angle_beta   90.00
_cell.angle_gamma   90.00
#
_symmetry.space_group_name_H-M   'P 1'
#
loop_
_entity.id
_entity.type
_entity.pdbx_description
1 polymer ?
#
loop_
_entity_poly.entity_id
_entity_poly.type
_entity_poly.pdbx_seq_one_letter_code
_entity_poly.pdbx_strand_id
1 'polypeptide(L)'
;MRDPRVMVAVPQARRAAMAGLWELAARLTKLLIDAREPLIGQIKLAWWRDMAAMIAADPEALPKGEPLLAELQGTWAGQGGLDALVDAAEAMLLAESDAERRAASESFGAQLFALSGGAGAGGKRWGLLWGAGVVEAEPEARALLGDAKEFGAPERRDFAGDRALLMLDRWAGAIARCDGARDLRGEGLLLLRIGLFGR
;
A
#
# COMPACT_ATOMS: atom_id res chain seq x y z
N MET A 1 0.57 -5.11 -6.21
CA MET A 1 1.33 -5.53 -7.42
C MET A 1 1.46 -7.05 -7.51
N ARG A 2 0.37 -7.81 -7.30
CA ARG A 2 0.31 -9.25 -7.64
C ARG A 2 -0.41 -9.51 -8.96
N ASP A 3 -0.98 -8.46 -9.58
CA ASP A 3 -1.55 -8.56 -10.91
C ASP A 3 -0.44 -8.93 -11.91
N PRO A 4 -0.58 -10.06 -12.62
CA PRO A 4 0.42 -10.53 -13.57
C PRO A 4 0.80 -9.46 -14.60
N ARG A 5 -0.13 -8.58 -14.99
CA ARG A 5 0.09 -7.52 -15.98
C ARG A 5 1.04 -6.45 -15.47
N VAL A 6 0.96 -6.13 -14.19
CA VAL A 6 1.87 -5.16 -13.56
C VAL A 6 3.24 -5.80 -13.31
N MET A 7 3.27 -7.08 -12.92
CA MET A 7 4.52 -7.83 -12.69
C MET A 7 5.36 -8.07 -13.95
N VAL A 8 4.74 -8.06 -15.14
CA VAL A 8 5.47 -8.12 -16.42
C VAL A 8 6.42 -6.93 -16.60
N ALA A 9 6.04 -5.75 -16.10
CA ALA A 9 6.88 -4.55 -16.17
C ALA A 9 8.00 -4.51 -15.10
N VAL A 10 7.97 -5.41 -14.11
CA VAL A 10 9.00 -5.53 -13.07
C VAL A 10 10.17 -6.40 -13.59
N PRO A 11 11.43 -5.92 -13.48
CA PRO A 11 12.60 -6.72 -13.86
C PRO A 11 12.63 -8.07 -13.14
N GLN A 12 12.96 -9.15 -13.86
CA GLN A 12 12.89 -10.53 -13.34
C GLN A 12 13.61 -10.70 -11.99
N ALA A 13 14.81 -10.12 -11.85
CA ALA A 13 15.61 -10.19 -10.63
C ALA A 13 14.93 -9.55 -9.40
N ARG A 14 14.01 -8.60 -9.60
CA ARG A 14 13.30 -7.90 -8.52
C ARG A 14 11.90 -8.46 -8.26
N ARG A 15 11.39 -9.40 -9.07
CA ARG A 15 10.00 -9.86 -8.99
C ARG A 15 9.67 -10.52 -7.65
N ALA A 16 10.56 -11.37 -7.13
CA ALA A 16 10.35 -12.06 -5.86
C ALA A 16 10.25 -11.04 -4.70
N ALA A 17 11.21 -10.12 -4.65
CA ALA A 17 11.21 -9.02 -3.71
C ALA A 17 9.90 -8.22 -3.82
N MET A 18 9.55 -7.77 -5.02
CA MET A 18 8.34 -6.97 -5.24
C MET A 18 7.06 -7.71 -4.84
N ALA A 19 6.99 -9.00 -5.10
CA ALA A 19 5.86 -9.83 -4.68
C ALA A 19 5.73 -9.88 -3.15
N GLY A 20 6.84 -10.01 -2.42
CA GLY A 20 6.87 -9.99 -0.95
C GLY A 20 6.47 -8.64 -0.38
N LEU A 21 7.05 -7.53 -0.87
CA LEU A 21 6.71 -6.17 -0.43
C LEU A 21 5.22 -5.86 -0.60
N TRP A 22 4.66 -6.17 -1.77
CA TRP A 22 3.26 -5.88 -2.05
C TRP A 22 2.29 -6.85 -1.36
N GLU A 23 2.75 -8.04 -0.98
CA GLU A 23 2.00 -8.93 -0.09
C GLU A 23 1.98 -8.40 1.34
N LEU A 24 3.09 -7.88 1.85
CA LEU A 24 3.11 -7.18 3.14
C LEU A 24 2.10 -6.02 3.14
N ALA A 25 2.15 -5.16 2.12
CA ALA A 25 1.19 -4.06 1.98
C ALA A 25 -0.27 -4.55 1.97
N ALA A 26 -0.56 -5.65 1.26
CA ALA A 26 -1.90 -6.25 1.21
C ALA A 26 -2.34 -6.79 2.58
N ARG A 27 -1.44 -7.43 3.34
CA ARG A 27 -1.73 -7.93 4.68
C ARG A 27 -1.96 -6.82 5.69
N LEU A 28 -1.14 -5.76 5.65
CA LEU A 28 -1.36 -4.57 6.48
C LEU A 28 -2.72 -3.94 6.16
N THR A 29 -3.06 -3.80 4.88
CA THR A 29 -4.38 -3.32 4.43
C THR A 29 -5.51 -4.18 4.97
N LYS A 30 -5.38 -5.52 4.88
CA LYS A 30 -6.37 -6.46 5.42
C LYS A 30 -6.51 -6.34 6.93
N LEU A 31 -5.40 -6.15 7.64
CA LEU A 31 -5.41 -5.93 9.09
C LEU A 31 -6.23 -4.69 9.44
N LEU A 32 -6.05 -3.58 8.71
CA LEU A 32 -6.83 -2.35 8.92
C LEU A 32 -8.33 -2.58 8.68
N ILE A 33 -8.69 -3.24 7.57
CA ILE A 33 -10.10 -3.53 7.24
C ILE A 33 -10.75 -4.47 8.26
N ASP A 34 -10.01 -5.44 8.80
CA ASP A 34 -10.55 -6.41 9.76
C ASP A 34 -10.49 -5.90 11.22
N ALA A 35 -9.84 -4.76 11.49
CA ALA A 35 -9.61 -4.23 12.84
C ALA A 35 -10.85 -3.55 13.43
N ARG A 36 -11.74 -4.35 14.04
CA ARG A 36 -12.92 -3.84 14.76
C ARG A 36 -12.60 -3.16 16.09
N GLU A 37 -11.50 -3.56 16.71
CA GLU A 37 -10.99 -3.00 17.96
C GLU A 37 -9.62 -2.38 17.68
N PRO A 38 -9.47 -1.04 17.71
CA PRO A 38 -8.22 -0.36 17.36
C PRO A 38 -7.01 -0.87 18.16
N LEU A 39 -7.21 -1.20 19.44
CA LEU A 39 -6.16 -1.74 20.30
C LEU A 39 -5.60 -3.09 19.80
N ILE A 40 -6.47 -3.99 19.31
CA ILE A 40 -6.04 -5.27 18.74
C ILE A 40 -5.26 -5.02 17.44
N GLY A 41 -5.70 -4.04 16.64
CA GLY A 41 -4.99 -3.60 15.44
C GLY A 41 -3.57 -3.13 15.75
N GLN A 42 -3.41 -2.24 16.73
CA GLN A 42 -2.11 -1.73 17.18
C GLN A 42 -1.18 -2.86 17.64
N ILE A 43 -1.66 -3.80 18.45
CA ILE A 43 -0.84 -4.93 18.93
C ILE A 43 -0.30 -5.75 17.75
N LYS A 44 -1.13 -6.02 16.75
CA LYS A 44 -0.70 -6.76 15.55
C LYS A 44 0.28 -5.95 14.70
N LEU A 45 0.08 -4.64 14.58
CA LEU A 45 1.01 -3.76 13.83
C LEU A 45 2.35 -3.61 14.55
N ALA A 46 2.35 -3.50 15.87
CA ALA A 46 3.58 -3.51 16.68
C ALA A 46 4.39 -4.78 16.44
N TRP A 47 3.73 -5.95 16.41
CA TRP A 47 4.40 -7.20 16.04
C TRP A 47 5.00 -7.15 14.62
N TRP A 48 4.27 -6.64 13.62
CA TRP A 48 4.80 -6.47 12.26
C TRP A 48 5.99 -5.51 12.19
N ARG A 49 5.98 -4.43 12.99
CA ARG A 49 7.10 -3.49 13.12
C ARG A 49 8.33 -4.18 13.68
N ASP A 50 8.18 -4.98 14.73
CA ASP A 50 9.28 -5.75 15.32
C ASP A 50 9.86 -6.75 14.30
N MET A 51 9.01 -7.42 13.52
CA MET A 51 9.47 -8.31 12.45
C MET A 51 10.19 -7.56 11.34
N ALA A 52 9.72 -6.37 10.94
CA ALA A 52 10.38 -5.52 9.95
C ALA A 52 11.77 -5.06 10.44
N ALA A 53 11.88 -4.66 11.70
CA ALA A 53 13.16 -4.31 12.32
C ALA A 53 14.12 -5.52 12.38
N MET A 54 13.60 -6.70 12.70
CA MET A 54 14.38 -7.94 12.74
C MET A 54 14.86 -8.36 11.35
N ILE A 55 14.03 -8.24 10.30
CA ILE A 55 14.45 -8.45 8.89
C ILE A 55 15.66 -7.57 8.53
N ALA A 56 15.73 -6.34 9.05
CA ALA A 56 16.84 -5.43 8.79
C ALA A 56 18.08 -5.74 9.64
N ALA A 57 17.91 -6.04 10.93
CA ALA A 57 19.00 -6.11 11.91
C ALA A 57 19.51 -7.53 12.20
N ASP A 58 18.62 -8.51 12.29
CA ASP A 58 18.95 -9.91 12.62
C ASP A 58 17.96 -10.88 11.94
N PRO A 59 18.07 -11.07 10.61
CA PRO A 59 17.12 -11.88 9.86
C PRO A 59 17.08 -13.35 10.31
N GLU A 60 18.18 -13.87 10.86
CA GLU A 60 18.28 -15.26 11.30
C GLU A 60 17.50 -15.54 12.60
N ALA A 61 17.19 -14.49 13.38
CA ALA A 61 16.37 -14.58 14.58
C ALA A 61 14.85 -14.60 14.30
N LEU A 62 14.42 -14.47 13.04
CA LEU A 62 13.00 -14.41 12.69
C LEU A 62 12.24 -15.68 13.12
N PRO A 63 11.02 -15.53 13.66
CA PRO A 63 10.16 -16.66 13.96
C PRO A 63 9.92 -17.53 12.72
N LYS A 64 10.14 -18.83 12.87
CA LYS A 64 9.85 -19.81 11.82
C LYS A 64 8.35 -20.11 11.76
N GLY A 65 7.83 -20.33 10.56
CA GLY A 65 6.46 -20.79 10.34
C GLY A 65 5.52 -19.76 9.69
N GLU A 66 5.96 -18.51 9.52
CA GLU A 66 5.19 -17.50 8.78
C GLU A 66 5.71 -17.37 7.34
N PRO A 67 4.94 -17.78 6.31
CA PRO A 67 5.43 -17.84 4.94
C PRO A 67 5.91 -16.50 4.38
N LEU A 68 5.20 -15.40 4.69
CA LEU A 68 5.61 -14.08 4.21
C LEU A 68 6.91 -13.62 4.87
N LEU A 69 7.14 -13.94 6.16
CA LEU A 69 8.40 -13.60 6.80
C LEU A 69 9.57 -14.34 6.16
N ALA A 70 9.39 -15.61 5.78
CA ALA A 70 10.43 -16.35 5.06
C ALA A 70 10.72 -15.74 3.67
N GLU A 71 9.68 -15.32 2.93
CA GLU A 71 9.86 -14.62 1.65
C GLU A 71 10.59 -13.27 1.81
N LEU A 72 10.19 -12.48 2.81
CA LEU A 72 10.82 -11.19 3.11
C LEU A 72 12.25 -11.37 3.63
N GLN A 73 12.53 -12.38 4.45
CA GLN A 73 13.89 -12.73 4.87
C GLN A 73 14.77 -13.01 3.63
N GLY A 74 14.29 -13.84 2.69
CA GLY A 74 15.07 -14.19 1.50
C GLY A 74 15.30 -13.06 0.49
N THR A 75 14.50 -11.99 0.54
CA THR A 75 14.52 -10.92 -0.48
C THR A 75 14.85 -9.53 0.05
N TRP A 76 14.67 -9.31 1.35
CA TRP A 76 14.73 -8.02 2.03
C TRP A 76 15.66 -8.04 3.26
N ALA A 77 16.32 -9.16 3.57
CA ALA A 77 17.29 -9.23 4.67
C ALA A 77 18.36 -8.13 4.56
N GLY A 78 18.63 -7.48 5.69
CA GLY A 78 19.59 -6.38 5.78
C GLY A 78 19.12 -5.06 5.15
N GLN A 79 17.90 -5.00 4.60
CA GLN A 79 17.30 -3.79 4.05
C GLN A 79 16.30 -3.20 5.04
N GLY A 80 16.43 -1.92 5.35
CA GLY A 80 15.49 -1.17 6.19
C GLY A 80 14.27 -0.65 5.43
N GLY A 81 13.39 0.05 6.15
CA GLY A 81 12.27 0.81 5.58
C GLY A 81 10.93 0.08 5.52
N LEU A 82 10.89 -1.24 5.74
CA LEU A 82 9.63 -1.97 5.88
C LEU A 82 8.82 -1.52 7.11
N ASP A 83 9.51 -1.11 8.17
CA ASP A 83 8.96 -0.49 9.38
C ASP A 83 8.20 0.80 9.06
N ALA A 84 8.73 1.66 8.19
CA ALA A 84 8.05 2.89 7.78
C ALA A 84 6.71 2.64 7.08
N LEU A 85 6.58 1.51 6.36
CA LEU A 85 5.31 1.09 5.77
C LEU A 85 4.30 0.63 6.85
N VAL A 86 4.79 -0.05 7.90
CA VAL A 86 3.98 -0.44 9.06
C VAL A 86 3.53 0.79 9.85
N ASP A 87 4.42 1.77 10.05
CA ASP A 87 4.12 3.04 10.72
C ASP A 87 3.04 3.83 9.99
N ALA A 88 3.08 3.88 8.65
CA ALA A 88 2.04 4.53 7.87
C ALA A 88 0.68 3.81 7.98
N ALA A 89 0.68 2.47 8.09
CA ALA A 89 -0.55 1.71 8.34
C ALA A 89 -1.09 1.97 9.75
N GLU A 90 -0.23 2.03 10.77
CA GLU A 90 -0.65 2.39 12.13
C GLU A 90 -1.18 3.82 12.20
N ALA A 91 -0.54 4.78 11.54
CA ALA A 91 -1.04 6.15 11.45
C ALA A 91 -2.46 6.20 10.85
N MET A 92 -2.77 5.33 9.88
CA MET A 92 -4.12 5.22 9.32
C MET A 92 -5.12 4.61 10.30
N LEU A 93 -4.70 3.60 11.07
CA LEU A 93 -5.53 2.98 12.12
C LEU A 93 -5.93 4.00 13.21
N LEU A 94 -5.05 4.96 13.50
CA LEU A 94 -5.21 5.93 14.59
C LEU A 94 -5.70 7.30 14.15
N ALA A 95 -5.93 7.51 12.86
CA ALA A 95 -6.38 8.78 12.35
C ALA A 95 -7.80 9.10 12.83
N GLU A 96 -7.98 10.21 13.52
CA GLU A 96 -9.28 10.67 14.03
C GLU A 96 -9.85 11.79 13.15
N SER A 97 -8.99 12.51 12.42
CA SER A 97 -9.33 13.62 11.53
C SER A 97 -9.05 13.33 10.06
N ASP A 98 -9.72 14.07 9.17
CA ASP A 98 -9.50 13.96 7.71
C ASP A 98 -8.07 14.31 7.32
N ALA A 99 -7.45 15.27 8.02
CA ALA A 99 -6.06 15.65 7.80
C ALA A 99 -5.10 14.49 8.14
N GLU A 100 -5.33 13.78 9.24
CA GLU A 100 -4.54 12.61 9.64
C GLU A 100 -4.74 11.45 8.66
N ARG A 101 -5.99 11.16 8.26
CA ARG A 101 -6.31 10.12 7.26
C ARG A 101 -5.61 10.40 5.94
N ARG A 102 -5.64 11.65 5.48
CA ARG A 102 -4.92 12.09 4.27
C ARG A 102 -3.42 11.89 4.42
N ALA A 103 -2.82 12.37 5.51
CA ALA A 103 -1.39 12.26 5.75
C ALA A 103 -0.92 10.80 5.82
N ALA A 104 -1.66 9.94 6.53
CA ALA A 104 -1.39 8.51 6.62
C ALA A 104 -1.52 7.81 5.26
N SER A 105 -2.56 8.14 4.48
CA SER A 105 -2.77 7.64 3.12
C SER A 105 -1.63 8.01 2.18
N GLU A 106 -1.24 9.29 2.15
CA GLU A 106 -0.11 9.76 1.36
C GLU A 106 1.20 9.08 1.79
N SER A 107 1.42 8.93 3.10
CA SER A 107 2.60 8.27 3.66
C SER A 107 2.68 6.80 3.23
N PHE A 108 1.59 6.05 3.35
CA PHE A 108 1.56 4.63 2.98
C PHE A 108 1.89 4.43 1.50
N GLY A 109 1.24 5.22 0.62
CA GLY A 109 1.53 5.19 -0.81
C GLY A 109 2.97 5.60 -1.12
N ALA A 110 3.49 6.64 -0.47
CA ALA A 110 4.85 7.11 -0.66
C ALA A 110 5.90 6.07 -0.26
N GLN A 111 5.75 5.45 0.92
CA GLN A 111 6.67 4.41 1.39
C GLN A 111 6.63 3.19 0.46
N LEU A 112 5.44 2.74 0.05
CA LEU A 112 5.31 1.61 -0.84
C LEU A 112 5.97 1.84 -2.21
N PHE A 113 5.82 3.03 -2.79
CA PHE A 113 6.44 3.36 -4.07
C PHE A 113 7.95 3.54 -3.93
N ALA A 114 8.43 4.15 -2.83
CA ALA A 114 9.86 4.28 -2.55
C ALA A 114 10.54 2.90 -2.41
N LEU A 115 9.96 2.01 -1.60
CA LEU A 115 10.44 0.62 -1.43
C LEU A 115 10.33 -0.19 -2.73
N SER A 116 9.39 0.16 -3.62
CA SER A 116 9.30 -0.43 -4.94
C SER A 116 10.37 0.09 -5.92
N GLY A 117 11.13 1.13 -5.56
CA GLY A 117 12.22 1.72 -6.36
C GLY A 117 11.83 2.97 -7.14
N GLY A 118 10.68 3.58 -6.86
CA GLY A 118 10.32 4.93 -7.32
C GLY A 118 10.67 6.01 -6.28
N ALA A 119 10.19 7.23 -6.50
CA ALA A 119 10.19 8.28 -5.48
C ALA A 119 8.87 8.24 -4.69
N GLY A 120 8.92 8.59 -3.40
CA GLY A 120 7.71 8.62 -2.57
C GLY A 120 6.64 9.58 -3.09
N ALA A 121 7.05 10.69 -3.72
CA ALA A 121 6.11 11.63 -4.37
C ALA A 121 5.21 10.94 -5.41
N GLY A 122 5.73 9.95 -6.15
CA GLY A 122 4.98 9.21 -7.16
C GLY A 122 3.87 8.31 -6.58
N GLY A 123 3.96 7.94 -5.30
CA GLY A 123 3.02 7.04 -4.64
C GLY A 123 1.87 7.73 -3.90
N LYS A 124 1.96 9.03 -3.64
CA LYS A 124 0.99 9.75 -2.78
C LYS A 124 -0.45 9.66 -3.29
N ARG A 125 -0.67 9.90 -4.59
CA ARG A 125 -2.01 9.79 -5.19
C ARG A 125 -2.58 8.38 -5.12
N TRP A 126 -1.74 7.37 -5.34
CA TRP A 126 -2.15 5.98 -5.17
C TRP A 126 -2.51 5.68 -3.70
N GLY A 127 -1.75 6.24 -2.76
CA GLY A 127 -2.01 6.17 -1.33
C GLY A 127 -3.37 6.74 -0.93
N LEU A 128 -3.77 7.88 -1.49
CA LEU A 128 -5.10 8.48 -1.26
C LEU A 128 -6.24 7.55 -1.74
N LEU A 129 -6.07 6.93 -2.92
CA LEU A 129 -7.04 5.94 -3.40
C LEU A 129 -7.06 4.68 -2.51
N TRP A 130 -5.90 4.21 -2.06
CA TRP A 130 -5.81 3.12 -1.10
C TRP A 130 -6.57 3.44 0.19
N GLY A 131 -6.35 4.63 0.76
CA GLY A 131 -7.01 5.08 1.98
C GLY A 131 -8.52 5.13 1.85
N ALA A 132 -9.03 5.62 0.71
CA ALA A 132 -10.46 5.61 0.40
C ALA A 132 -11.06 4.19 0.37
N GLY A 133 -10.24 3.16 0.11
CA GLY A 133 -10.65 1.77 0.15
C GLY A 133 -10.47 1.07 1.51
N VAL A 134 -9.85 1.75 2.48
CA VAL A 134 -9.61 1.24 3.84
C VAL A 134 -10.61 1.82 4.83
N VAL A 135 -10.95 3.10 4.70
CA VAL A 135 -11.91 3.75 5.61
C VAL A 135 -13.32 3.17 5.42
N GLU A 136 -14.03 2.94 6.52
CA GLU A 136 -15.39 2.38 6.48
C GLU A 136 -16.43 3.44 6.11
N ALA A 137 -16.26 4.68 6.58
CA ALA A 137 -17.24 5.73 6.42
C ALA A 137 -17.22 6.33 5.00
N GLU A 138 -18.36 6.30 4.33
CA GLU A 138 -18.51 6.84 2.98
C GLU A 138 -18.07 8.32 2.83
N PRO A 139 -18.33 9.24 3.78
CA PRO A 139 -17.85 10.62 3.68
C PRO A 139 -16.32 10.72 3.68
N GLU A 140 -15.65 9.93 4.52
CA GLU A 140 -14.18 9.89 4.61
C GLU A 140 -13.57 9.33 3.31
N ALA A 141 -14.18 8.26 2.77
CA ALA A 141 -13.76 7.69 1.49
C ALA A 141 -13.91 8.71 0.35
N ARG A 142 -15.02 9.45 0.31
CA ARG A 142 -15.26 10.51 -0.68
C ARG A 142 -14.27 11.67 -0.55
N ALA A 143 -13.91 12.06 0.67
CA ALA A 143 -12.91 13.10 0.91
C ALA A 143 -11.53 12.69 0.33
N LEU A 144 -11.09 11.46 0.61
CA LEU A 144 -9.81 10.92 0.09
C LEU A 144 -9.82 10.76 -1.44
N LEU A 145 -10.95 10.38 -2.04
CA LEU A 145 -11.10 10.35 -3.51
C LEU A 145 -11.04 11.77 -4.12
N GLY A 146 -11.66 12.75 -3.46
CA GLY A 146 -11.56 14.16 -3.83
C GLY A 146 -10.11 14.64 -3.80
N ASP A 147 -9.39 14.36 -2.70
CA ASP A 147 -7.97 14.66 -2.56
C ASP A 147 -7.14 14.00 -3.67
N ALA A 148 -7.41 12.73 -4.01
CA ALA A 148 -6.72 12.02 -5.08
C ALA A 148 -6.98 12.61 -6.48
N LYS A 149 -8.17 13.18 -6.69
CA LYS A 149 -8.60 13.85 -7.93
C LYS A 149 -7.95 15.21 -8.10
N GLU A 150 -7.83 15.96 -7.00
CA GLU A 150 -7.13 17.25 -6.94
C GLU A 150 -5.61 17.10 -6.93
N PHE A 151 -5.10 15.91 -6.57
CA PHE A 151 -3.68 15.63 -6.57
C PHE A 151 -3.11 15.72 -7.98
N GLY A 152 -2.26 16.75 -8.19
CA GLY A 152 -1.54 16.97 -9.44
C GLY A 152 -0.80 15.72 -9.88
N ALA A 153 -0.87 15.38 -11.17
CA ALA A 153 -0.24 14.17 -11.67
C ALA A 153 1.28 14.21 -11.43
N PRO A 154 1.87 13.22 -10.71
CA PRO A 154 3.32 13.19 -10.51
C PRO A 154 4.06 13.17 -11.84
N GLU A 155 5.26 13.72 -11.85
CA GLU A 155 6.10 13.75 -13.04
C GLU A 155 6.63 12.35 -13.34
N ARG A 156 6.94 12.07 -14.61
CA ARG A 156 7.50 10.76 -15.01
C ARG A 156 8.79 10.41 -14.25
N ARG A 157 9.58 11.42 -13.88
CA ARG A 157 10.82 11.25 -13.10
C ARG A 157 10.57 10.68 -11.70
N ASP A 158 9.39 10.91 -11.12
CA ASP A 158 9.03 10.44 -9.78
C ASP A 158 8.84 8.92 -9.72
N PHE A 159 8.81 8.24 -10.87
CA PHE A 159 8.74 6.78 -10.96
C PHE A 159 10.08 6.14 -11.29
N ALA A 160 11.16 6.91 -11.40
CA ALA A 160 12.51 6.41 -11.71
C ALA A 160 12.59 5.48 -12.95
N GLY A 161 11.69 5.69 -13.93
CA GLY A 161 11.59 4.83 -15.12
C GLY A 161 10.82 3.52 -14.91
N ASP A 162 10.32 3.24 -13.70
CA ASP A 162 9.48 2.09 -13.39
C ASP A 162 8.08 2.27 -14.00
N ARG A 163 7.83 1.50 -15.08
CA ARG A 163 6.55 1.52 -15.79
C ARG A 163 5.41 0.96 -14.96
N ALA A 164 5.67 -0.01 -14.08
CA ALA A 164 4.64 -0.59 -13.22
C ALA A 164 4.10 0.47 -12.25
N LEU A 165 4.99 1.21 -11.60
CA LEU A 165 4.60 2.29 -10.67
C LEU A 165 3.89 3.43 -11.40
N LEU A 166 4.38 3.83 -12.57
CA LEU A 166 3.70 4.83 -13.40
C LEU A 166 2.29 4.37 -13.78
N MET A 167 2.10 3.11 -14.19
CA MET A 167 0.79 2.56 -14.53
C MET A 167 -0.17 2.58 -13.34
N LEU A 168 0.30 2.17 -12.16
CA LEU A 168 -0.51 2.19 -10.93
C LEU A 168 -0.96 3.61 -10.57
N ASP A 169 -0.08 4.59 -10.67
CA ASP A 169 -0.43 6.00 -10.47
C ASP A 169 -1.44 6.51 -11.51
N ARG A 170 -1.28 6.16 -12.80
CA ARG A 170 -2.25 6.57 -13.84
C ARG A 170 -3.61 5.94 -13.63
N TRP A 171 -3.67 4.69 -13.18
CA TRP A 171 -4.92 4.05 -12.80
C TRP A 171 -5.55 4.70 -11.58
N ALA A 172 -4.75 5.05 -10.56
CA ALA A 172 -5.26 5.75 -9.39
C ALA A 172 -5.94 7.08 -9.78
N GLY A 173 -5.28 7.89 -10.62
CA GLY A 173 -5.87 9.13 -11.13
C GLY A 173 -7.07 8.92 -12.06
N ALA A 174 -7.15 7.80 -12.78
CA ALA A 174 -8.33 7.46 -13.57
C ALA A 174 -9.53 7.09 -12.69
N ILE A 175 -9.32 6.30 -11.64
CA ILE A 175 -10.36 5.87 -10.69
C ILE A 175 -10.88 7.08 -9.89
N ALA A 176 -9.98 7.92 -9.38
CA ALA A 176 -10.36 9.13 -8.64
C ALA A 176 -11.19 10.11 -9.47
N ARG A 177 -10.89 10.27 -10.77
CA ARG A 177 -11.67 11.14 -11.67
C ARG A 177 -13.10 10.68 -11.90
N CYS A 178 -13.37 9.39 -11.73
CA CYS A 178 -14.71 8.81 -11.82
C CYS A 178 -15.35 8.62 -10.43
N ASP A 179 -14.82 9.28 -9.39
CA ASP A 179 -15.31 9.19 -8.01
C ASP A 179 -15.39 7.73 -7.51
N GLY A 180 -14.46 6.88 -7.95
CA GLY A 180 -14.44 5.44 -7.63
C GLY A 180 -15.36 4.58 -8.49
N ALA A 181 -16.26 5.16 -9.29
CA ALA A 181 -17.15 4.42 -10.18
C ALA A 181 -16.40 3.92 -11.42
N ARG A 182 -16.22 2.60 -11.53
CA ARG A 182 -15.89 1.94 -12.79
C ARG A 182 -16.88 0.81 -13.07
N ASP A 183 -17.43 0.79 -14.28
CA ASP A 183 -18.15 -0.35 -14.84
C ASP A 183 -17.11 -1.42 -15.25
N LEU A 184 -16.81 -2.33 -14.32
CA LEU A 184 -15.71 -3.31 -14.37
C LEU A 184 -15.96 -4.49 -15.31
N ARG A 185 -16.78 -4.34 -16.37
CA ARG A 185 -17.10 -5.45 -17.30
C ARG A 185 -16.03 -5.75 -18.36
N GLY A 186 -15.05 -4.85 -18.57
CA GLY A 186 -14.12 -4.96 -19.70
C GLY A 186 -12.68 -5.38 -19.36
N GLU A 187 -12.18 -5.10 -18.16
CA GLU A 187 -10.73 -5.19 -17.91
C GLU A 187 -10.47 -5.73 -16.50
N GLY A 188 -10.19 -7.04 -16.43
CA GLY A 188 -9.93 -7.77 -15.19
C GLY A 188 -8.74 -7.22 -14.40
N LEU A 189 -9.01 -6.25 -13.52
CA LEU A 189 -8.08 -5.73 -12.52
C LEU A 189 -8.61 -6.08 -11.13
N LEU A 190 -8.02 -7.13 -10.58
CA LEU A 190 -7.99 -7.49 -9.17
C LEU A 190 -7.00 -6.56 -8.44
N LEU A 191 -7.33 -5.27 -8.37
CA LEU A 191 -6.76 -4.39 -7.36
C LEU A 191 -7.90 -3.97 -6.45
N LEU A 192 -8.12 -4.85 -5.48
CA LEU A 192 -8.95 -4.66 -4.31
C LEU A 192 -10.43 -4.42 -4.64
N ARG A 193 -11.23 -5.36 -4.17
CA ARG A 193 -12.63 -5.18 -3.83
C ARG A 193 -12.69 -4.08 -2.77
N ILE A 194 -12.45 -2.83 -3.16
CA ILE A 194 -12.89 -1.65 -2.44
C ILE A 194 -14.39 -1.87 -2.29
N GLY A 195 -14.85 -2.05 -1.06
CA GLY A 195 -16.20 -2.47 -0.68
C GLY A 195 -17.28 -1.45 -1.00
N LEU A 196 -17.27 -0.86 -2.20
CA LEU A 196 -18.24 0.15 -2.66
C LEU A 196 -19.57 -0.42 -3.13
N PHE A 197 -19.85 -1.71 -2.92
CA PHE A 197 -21.21 -2.25 -3.06
C PHE A 197 -21.54 -3.13 -1.86
N GLY A 198 -22.52 -2.63 -1.10
CA GLY A 198 -22.94 -3.10 0.20
C GLY A 198 -23.37 -4.57 0.28
N ARG A 199 -23.34 -5.05 1.53
CA ARG A 199 -24.55 -5.54 2.17
C ARG A 199 -24.83 -4.69 3.39
#